data_AF-W2I919-F1
#
_entry.id   AF-W2I919-F1
#
_cell.length_a   1.000
_cell.length_b   1.000
_cell.length_c   1.000
_cell.angle_alpha   90.00
_cell.angle_beta   90.00
_cell.angle_gamma   90.00
#
_symmetry.space_group_name_H-M   'P 1'
#
loop_
_entity.id
_entity.type
_entity.pdbx_description
1 polymer ?
#
loop_
_entity_poly.entity_id
_entity_poly.type
_entity_poly.pdbx_seq_one_letter_code
_entity_poly.pdbx_strand_id
1 'polypeptide(L)'
;MVWLAAIGTAWPLSSEGKNIKNITVSGVEFMLNHGVNGNMTVFSYVASKLTENFSGDLTEFIDNLPKDVAPDGKQYLTKVQCGTEAYHAENATMTVSAYTVAVNTLIQGDVGFSSSPSIN
;
A
#
# COMPACT_ATOMS: atom_id res chain seq x y z
N MET A 1 2.39 -3.00 -0.82
CA MET A 1 2.96 -2.34 0.36
C MET A 1 3.73 -1.11 -0.10
N VAL A 2 3.72 -0.06 0.72
CA VAL A 2 4.54 1.15 0.51
C VAL A 2 5.42 1.30 1.74
N TRP A 3 6.70 1.00 1.59
CA TRP A 3 7.69 1.04 2.66
C TRP A 3 8.40 2.39 2.60
N LEU A 4 8.10 3.24 3.57
CA LEU A 4 8.77 4.54 3.74
C LEU A 4 10.19 4.41 4.31
N ALA A 5 10.51 3.25 4.87
CA ALA A 5 11.82 2.92 5.40
C ALA A 5 12.13 1.42 5.21
N ALA A 6 13.37 1.12 4.86
CA ALA A 6 13.97 -0.19 5.03
C ALA A 6 15.22 0.00 5.90
N ILE A 7 15.18 -0.49 7.14
CA ILE A 7 16.24 -0.28 8.14
C ILE A 7 16.98 -1.59 8.35
N GLY A 8 18.32 -1.52 8.42
CA GLY A 8 19.17 -2.70 8.60
C GLY A 8 19.09 -3.65 7.41
N THR A 9 18.76 -4.90 7.67
CA THR A 9 18.70 -5.98 6.66
C THR A 9 17.29 -6.22 6.13
N ALA A 10 16.32 -5.34 6.42
CA ALA A 10 14.95 -5.49 5.94
C ALA A 10 14.91 -5.48 4.40
N TRP A 11 14.22 -6.46 3.82
CA TRP A 11 14.11 -6.62 2.36
C TRP A 11 12.71 -7.06 1.96
N PRO A 12 12.12 -6.51 0.88
CA PRO A 12 10.80 -6.94 0.41
C PRO A 12 10.85 -8.35 -0.20
N LEU A 13 9.69 -8.97 -0.38
CA LEU A 13 9.58 -10.14 -1.26
C LEU A 13 10.01 -9.76 -2.68
N SER A 14 10.90 -10.57 -3.25
CA SER A 14 11.40 -10.41 -4.62
C SER A 14 11.51 -11.79 -5.29
N SER A 15 10.68 -12.04 -6.30
CA SER A 15 10.71 -13.29 -7.08
C SER A 15 11.98 -13.45 -7.92
N GLU A 16 12.63 -12.34 -8.31
CA GLU A 16 13.84 -12.34 -9.15
C GLU A 16 15.11 -11.91 -8.39
N GLY A 17 15.00 -11.67 -7.08
CA GLY A 17 16.09 -11.12 -6.26
C GLY A 17 16.50 -9.69 -6.63
N LYS A 18 15.79 -9.02 -7.55
CA LYS A 18 16.02 -7.65 -8.00
C LYS A 18 14.71 -6.86 -8.06
N ASN A 19 14.81 -5.54 -8.10
CA ASN A 19 13.67 -4.66 -8.31
C ASN A 19 13.22 -4.66 -9.78
N ILE A 20 11.92 -4.42 -10.01
CA ILE A 20 11.31 -4.30 -11.34
C ILE A 20 11.80 -3.00 -12.01
N LYS A 21 11.66 -1.87 -11.29
CA LYS A 21 12.04 -0.54 -11.75
C LYS A 21 12.18 0.43 -10.57
N ASN A 22 12.86 1.54 -10.80
CA ASN A 22 12.78 2.73 -9.95
C ASN A 22 11.66 3.63 -10.45
N ILE A 23 10.93 4.26 -9.54
CA ILE A 23 9.78 5.11 -9.85
C ILE A 23 9.56 6.17 -8.78
N THR A 24 9.21 7.38 -9.20
CA THR A 24 8.80 8.45 -8.28
C THR A 24 7.29 8.47 -8.16
N VAL A 25 6.77 8.37 -6.94
CA VAL A 25 5.33 8.43 -6.62
C VAL A 25 5.12 9.42 -5.49
N SER A 26 4.17 10.35 -5.63
CA SER A 26 3.93 11.44 -4.67
C SER A 26 5.21 12.16 -4.20
N GLY A 27 6.18 12.37 -5.11
CA GLY A 27 7.44 13.08 -4.83
C GLY A 27 8.54 12.27 -4.14
N VAL A 28 8.34 10.97 -3.86
CA VAL A 28 9.34 10.09 -3.27
C VAL A 28 9.80 9.06 -4.29
N GLU A 29 11.12 8.82 -4.36
CA GLU A 29 11.70 7.78 -5.21
C GLU A 29 11.60 6.41 -4.52
N PHE A 30 11.02 5.44 -5.21
CA PHE A 30 10.82 4.06 -4.77
C PHE A 30 11.45 3.06 -5.73
N MET A 31 11.97 1.96 -5.17
CA MET A 31 12.25 0.72 -5.88
C MET A 31 11.00 -0.16 -5.82
N LEU A 32 10.37 -0.43 -6.97
CA LEU A 32 9.23 -1.34 -7.05
C LEU A 32 9.72 -2.79 -7.14
N ASN A 33 9.27 -3.63 -6.22
CA ASN A 33 9.55 -5.06 -6.14
C ASN A 33 8.25 -5.87 -6.18
N HIS A 34 8.34 -7.16 -6.52
CA HIS A 34 7.23 -8.07 -6.35
C HIS A 34 7.66 -9.47 -5.94
N GLY A 35 6.80 -10.18 -5.22
CA GLY A 35 6.97 -11.59 -4.93
C GLY A 35 5.64 -12.27 -4.63
N VAL A 36 5.71 -13.54 -4.22
CA VAL A 36 4.52 -14.36 -3.91
C VAL A 36 4.56 -14.75 -2.43
N ASN A 37 3.44 -14.59 -1.73
CA ASN A 37 3.23 -15.08 -0.37
C ASN A 37 1.93 -15.88 -0.30
N GLY A 38 2.04 -17.21 -0.22
CA GLY A 38 0.89 -18.10 -0.38
C GLY A 38 0.21 -17.87 -1.73
N ASN A 39 -1.07 -17.54 -1.70
CA ASN A 39 -1.86 -17.25 -2.91
C ASN A 39 -1.91 -15.76 -3.28
N MET A 40 -1.08 -14.92 -2.65
CA MET A 40 -1.06 -13.48 -2.89
C MET A 40 0.19 -13.07 -3.68
N THR A 41 -0.01 -12.32 -4.77
CA THR A 41 1.06 -11.51 -5.37
C THR A 41 1.23 -10.25 -4.53
N VAL A 42 2.43 -10.00 -4.05
CA VAL A 42 2.77 -8.85 -3.20
C VAL A 42 3.63 -7.89 -4.00
N PHE A 43 3.15 -6.68 -4.24
CA PHE A 43 3.95 -5.57 -4.74
C PHE A 43 4.45 -4.72 -3.57
N SER A 44 5.73 -4.38 -3.56
CA SER A 44 6.34 -3.55 -2.51
C SER A 44 7.13 -2.41 -3.13
N TYR A 45 6.68 -1.18 -2.88
CA TYR A 45 7.41 0.05 -3.16
C TYR A 45 8.31 0.35 -1.98
N VAL A 46 9.63 0.31 -2.16
CA VAL A 46 10.61 0.57 -1.10
C VAL A 46 11.29 1.90 -1.36
N ALA A 47 11.12 2.87 -0.47
CA ALA A 47 11.71 4.19 -0.63
C ALA A 47 13.24 4.07 -0.71
N SER A 48 13.85 4.74 -1.70
CA SER A 48 15.31 4.71 -1.90
C SER A 48 16.08 5.38 -0.76
N LYS A 49 15.39 6.18 0.07
CA LYS A 49 15.91 6.84 1.26
C LYS A 49 14.86 6.81 2.37
N LEU A 50 15.30 6.89 3.63
CA LEU A 50 14.42 7.03 4.80
C LEU A 50 13.48 8.23 4.59
N THR A 51 12.18 7.96 4.62
CA THR A 51 11.12 8.95 4.42
C THR A 51 10.29 9.06 5.70
N GLU A 52 10.66 9.99 6.58
CA GLU A 52 9.97 10.17 7.87
C GLU A 52 8.65 10.95 7.75
N ASN A 53 8.49 11.71 6.66
CA ASN A 53 7.29 12.48 6.36
C ASN A 53 6.80 12.11 4.96
N PHE A 54 5.57 11.64 4.86
CA PHE A 54 4.95 11.27 3.59
C PHE A 54 3.52 11.80 3.54
N SER A 55 3.16 12.39 2.39
CA SER A 55 1.81 12.81 2.05
C SER A 55 1.61 12.54 0.57
N GLY A 56 0.55 11.81 0.22
CA GLY A 56 0.30 11.40 -1.16
C GLY A 56 -1.03 10.68 -1.31
N ASP A 57 -1.44 10.49 -2.56
CA ASP A 57 -2.59 9.67 -2.90
C ASP A 57 -2.15 8.21 -3.07
N LEU A 58 -2.68 7.32 -2.24
CA LEU A 58 -2.32 5.90 -2.27
C LEU A 58 -2.77 5.21 -3.57
N THR A 59 -3.72 5.77 -4.31
CA THR A 59 -4.15 5.24 -5.62
C THR A 59 -3.05 5.36 -6.67
N GLU A 60 -2.14 6.34 -6.57
CA GLU A 60 -0.99 6.46 -7.49
C GLU A 60 -0.11 5.20 -7.48
N PHE A 61 -0.01 4.50 -6.34
CA PHE A 61 0.76 3.26 -6.26
C PHE A 61 0.08 2.11 -7.01
N ILE A 62 -1.25 2.09 -7.08
CA ILE A 62 -1.99 1.08 -7.84
C ILE A 62 -1.85 1.37 -9.33
N ASP A 63 -2.04 2.64 -9.73
CA ASP A 63 -1.97 3.08 -11.12
C ASP A 63 -0.59 2.85 -11.76
N ASN A 64 0.47 2.83 -10.94
CA ASN A 64 1.84 2.64 -11.39
C ASN A 64 2.31 1.18 -11.43
N LEU A 65 1.44 0.21 -11.09
CA LEU A 65 1.70 -1.20 -11.29
C LEU A 65 1.73 -1.56 -12.79
N PRO A 66 2.48 -2.60 -13.21
CA PRO A 66 2.40 -3.09 -14.59
C PRO A 66 0.97 -3.54 -14.92
N LYS A 67 0.46 -3.15 -16.10
CA LYS A 67 -0.96 -3.31 -16.47
C LYS A 67 -1.45 -4.76 -16.50
N ASP A 68 -0.54 -5.68 -16.78
CA ASP A 68 -0.78 -7.13 -16.85
C ASP A 68 -0.97 -7.77 -15.46
N VAL A 69 -0.53 -7.10 -14.39
CA VAL A 69 -0.61 -7.59 -13.01
C VAL A 69 -1.35 -6.64 -12.07
N ALA A 70 -1.69 -5.44 -12.54
CA ALA A 70 -2.48 -4.47 -11.79
C ALA A 70 -3.86 -5.08 -11.46
N PRO A 71 -4.39 -4.84 -10.25
CA PRO A 71 -5.73 -5.29 -9.90
C PRO A 71 -6.75 -4.67 -10.86
N ASP A 72 -7.64 -5.49 -11.40
CA ASP A 72 -8.71 -4.99 -12.26
C ASP A 72 -9.80 -4.27 -11.43
N GLY A 73 -10.70 -3.55 -12.10
CA GLY A 73 -11.80 -2.85 -11.44
C GLY A 73 -12.84 -3.75 -10.75
N LYS A 74 -12.64 -5.08 -10.72
CA LYS A 74 -13.52 -6.03 -10.03
C LYS A 74 -12.97 -6.45 -8.67
N GLN A 75 -11.73 -6.08 -8.35
CA GLN A 75 -11.16 -6.31 -7.03
C GLN A 75 -11.62 -5.25 -6.03
N TYR A 76 -11.74 -5.66 -4.77
CA TYR A 76 -12.16 -4.80 -3.66
C TYR A 76 -10.96 -4.45 -2.78
N LEU A 77 -10.83 -3.17 -2.43
CA LEU A 77 -9.93 -2.74 -1.36
C LEU A 77 -10.53 -3.17 -0.01
N THR A 78 -9.91 -4.16 0.63
CA THR A 78 -10.44 -4.72 1.89
C THR A 78 -9.75 -4.17 3.14
N LYS A 79 -8.52 -3.66 3.01
CA LYS A 79 -7.72 -3.17 4.12
C LYS A 79 -6.81 -2.03 3.69
N VAL A 80 -6.71 -1.00 4.53
CA VAL A 80 -5.69 0.04 4.48
C VAL A 80 -5.05 0.10 5.86
N GLN A 81 -3.77 -0.24 5.93
CA GLN A 81 -3.04 -0.40 7.20
C GLN A 81 -1.69 0.34 7.12
N CYS A 82 -1.24 0.88 8.24
CA CYS A 82 0.07 1.50 8.41
C CYS A 82 0.68 0.96 9.71
N GLY A 83 1.98 0.64 9.69
CA GLY A 83 2.68 0.07 10.83
C GLY A 83 4.13 -0.26 10.49
N THR A 84 4.74 -1.11 11.32
CA THR A 84 6.12 -1.60 11.17
C THR A 84 6.14 -3.13 11.26
N GLU A 85 7.06 -3.74 10.51
CA GLU A 85 7.36 -5.17 10.55
C GLU A 85 8.80 -5.34 11.02
N ALA A 86 8.98 -5.63 12.31
CA ALA A 86 10.30 -5.82 12.90
C ALA A 86 10.71 -7.29 12.86
N TYR A 87 11.95 -7.56 12.41
CA TYR A 87 12.56 -8.89 12.40
C TYR A 87 13.42 -9.10 13.65
N HIS A 88 14.41 -8.24 13.82
CA HIS A 88 15.34 -8.24 14.94
C HIS A 88 15.53 -6.81 15.41
N ALA A 89 15.27 -6.55 16.68
CA ALA A 89 15.47 -5.24 17.29
C ALA A 89 15.75 -5.39 18.78
N GLU A 90 16.73 -4.64 19.28
CA GLU A 90 16.94 -4.44 20.72
C GLU A 90 16.59 -3.00 21.05
N ASN A 91 15.72 -2.79 22.04
CA ASN A 91 15.31 -1.46 22.54
C ASN A 91 14.80 -0.48 21.46
N ALA A 92 14.09 -0.98 20.44
CA ALA A 92 13.54 -0.14 19.39
C ALA A 92 12.19 0.48 19.79
N THR A 93 11.94 1.70 19.33
CA THR A 93 10.64 2.38 19.41
C THR A 93 10.34 3.00 18.05
N MET A 94 9.13 2.77 17.54
CA MET A 94 8.58 3.53 16.42
C MET A 94 7.52 4.48 16.95
N THR A 95 7.72 5.78 16.75
CA THR A 95 6.76 6.81 17.14
C THR A 95 6.10 7.38 15.89
N VAL A 96 4.76 7.29 15.84
CA VAL A 96 3.95 7.93 14.80
C VAL A 96 3.29 9.15 15.41
N SER A 97 3.81 10.34 15.12
CA SER A 97 3.28 11.59 15.67
C SER A 97 1.94 12.00 15.05
N ALA A 98 1.72 11.65 13.78
CA ALA A 98 0.47 11.85 13.07
C ALA A 98 0.29 10.77 11.99
N TYR A 99 -0.95 10.25 11.86
CA TYR A 99 -1.36 9.40 10.75
C TYR A 99 -2.82 9.67 10.43
N THR A 100 -3.09 9.93 9.15
CA THR A 100 -4.45 10.12 8.62
C THR A 100 -4.55 9.42 7.28
N VAL A 101 -5.66 8.73 7.04
CA VAL A 101 -5.98 8.13 5.75
C VAL A 101 -7.49 8.21 5.53
N ALA A 102 -7.91 8.44 4.30
CA ALA A 102 -9.30 8.45 3.90
C ALA A 102 -9.46 7.64 2.60
N VAL A 103 -10.54 6.87 2.51
CA VAL A 103 -10.95 6.20 1.26
C VAL A 103 -12.14 6.98 0.73
N ASN A 104 -11.93 7.70 -0.38
CA ASN A 104 -12.97 8.49 -1.02
C ASN A 104 -13.57 7.69 -2.18
N THR A 105 -14.89 7.57 -2.23
CA THR A 105 -15.60 6.94 -3.35
C THR A 105 -16.21 8.00 -4.25
N LEU A 106 -16.19 7.76 -5.58
CA LEU A 106 -16.75 8.68 -6.57
C LEU A 106 -18.29 8.85 -6.48
N ILE A 107 -18.98 8.00 -5.71
CA ILE A 107 -20.40 8.16 -5.40
C ILE A 107 -20.50 8.92 -4.07
N GLN A 108 -20.56 10.24 -4.15
CA GLN A 108 -21.00 11.08 -3.04
C GLN A 108 -22.52 11.29 -3.19
N GLY A 109 -23.28 10.30 -2.73
CA GLY A 109 -24.73 10.35 -2.67
C GLY A 109 -25.20 9.28 -1.70
N ASP A 110 -26.07 9.64 -0.75
CA ASP A 110 -26.62 8.73 0.25
C ASP A 110 -27.15 7.46 -0.43
N VAL A 111 -26.46 6.34 -0.24
CA VAL A 111 -27.04 5.01 -0.49
C VAL A 111 -28.02 4.72 0.64
N GLY A 112 -29.19 5.34 0.55
CA GLY A 112 -30.34 5.01 1.38
C GLY A 112 -30.78 3.59 1.04
N PHE A 113 -30.56 2.65 1.96
CA PHE A 113 -31.29 1.39 1.93
C PHE A 113 -32.76 1.70 2.26
N SER A 114 -33.57 1.98 1.25
CA SER A 114 -35.02 2.03 1.46
C SER A 114 -35.47 0.65 1.94
N SER A 115 -36.00 0.60 3.16
CA SER A 115 -36.65 -0.59 3.69
C SER A 115 -37.73 -1.04 2.71
N SER A 116 -37.66 -2.28 2.26
CA SER A 116 -38.64 -2.88 1.34
C SER A 116 -40.08 -2.72 1.87
N PRO A 117 -41.08 -2.58 1.00
CA PRO A 117 -42.45 -2.38 1.42
C PRO A 117 -42.96 -3.62 2.16
N SER A 118 -43.72 -3.38 3.23
CA SER A 118 -44.43 -4.42 3.97
C SER A 118 -45.29 -5.24 3.02
N ILE A 119 -45.03 -6.55 2.96
CA ILE A 119 -45.93 -7.50 2.32
C ILE A 119 -47.14 -7.65 3.24
N ASN A 120 -48.32 -7.27 2.73
CA ASN A 120 -49.62 -7.52 3.36
C ASN A 120 -49.92 -9.02 3.46
#